data_AF-A0A3R7IF75-F1
#
_entry.id   AF-A0A3R7IF75-F1
#
_cell.length_a   1.000
_cell.length_b   1.000
_cell.length_c   1.000
_cell.angle_alpha   90.00
_cell.angle_beta   90.00
_cell.angle_gamma   90.00
#
_symmetry.space_group_name_H-M   'P 1'
#
loop_
_entity.id
_entity.type
_entity.pdbx_description
1 polymer ?
#
loop_
_entity_poly.entity_id
_entity_poly.type
_entity_poly.pdbx_seq_one_letter_code
_entity_poly.pdbx_strand_id
1 'polypeptide(L)'
;MRTTAILATMAMLAAAVASPAIAGDPGRDRGHGHQQASVRSAGGFDHGMQAVPNDAGPQERAHGWRYFSHPEARRAVVISPQGDYYLSLGKGLRWVAGAQTQV
;
A
#
# COMPACT_ATOMS: atom_id res chain seq x y z
N MET A 1 -33.73 -27.66 -14.49
CA MET A 1 -32.40 -27.04 -14.28
C MET A 1 -32.56 -25.57 -14.60
N ARG A 2 -32.45 -24.69 -13.59
CA ARG A 2 -32.88 -23.28 -13.66
C ARG A 2 -31.63 -22.41 -13.71
N THR A 3 -31.39 -21.77 -14.85
CA THR A 3 -30.20 -20.94 -15.11
C THR A 3 -30.37 -19.55 -14.51
N THR A 4 -29.34 -19.13 -13.80
CA THR A 4 -29.09 -17.87 -13.11
C THR A 4 -29.04 -16.65 -14.05
N ALA A 5 -29.65 -15.53 -13.63
CA ALA A 5 -29.33 -14.20 -14.15
C ALA A 5 -28.96 -13.30 -12.96
N ILE A 6 -27.69 -12.88 -12.91
CA ILE A 6 -27.14 -12.01 -11.86
C ILE A 6 -27.39 -10.55 -12.25
N LEU A 7 -27.93 -9.80 -11.29
CA LEU A 7 -28.17 -8.36 -11.33
C LEU A 7 -26.86 -7.57 -11.51
N ALA A 8 -26.83 -6.66 -12.49
CA ALA A 8 -25.81 -5.63 -12.62
C ALA A 8 -26.42 -4.27 -12.22
N THR A 9 -26.27 -3.88 -10.96
CA THR A 9 -26.54 -2.50 -10.51
C THR A 9 -25.21 -1.76 -10.44
N MET A 10 -24.98 -0.87 -11.42
CA MET A 10 -23.90 0.12 -11.38
C MET A 10 -24.28 1.23 -10.40
N ALA A 11 -23.51 1.41 -9.33
CA ALA A 11 -23.62 2.58 -8.46
C ALA A 11 -22.69 3.68 -8.97
N MET A 12 -23.27 4.86 -9.22
CA MET A 12 -22.60 6.08 -9.67
C MET A 12 -21.50 6.56 -8.69
N LEU A 13 -20.43 7.09 -9.27
CA LEU A 13 -19.31 7.76 -8.63
C LEU A 13 -19.72 9.17 -8.20
N ALA A 14 -19.73 9.47 -6.89
CA ALA A 14 -19.87 10.82 -6.38
C ALA A 14 -18.50 11.35 -5.94
N ALA A 15 -17.99 12.37 -6.63
CA ALA A 15 -16.80 13.10 -6.22
C ALA A 15 -17.16 14.05 -5.07
N ALA A 16 -16.62 13.79 -3.88
CA ALA A 16 -16.66 14.74 -2.78
C ALA A 16 -15.28 15.41 -2.66
N VAL A 17 -15.20 16.68 -3.09
CA VAL A 17 -14.14 17.60 -2.70
C VAL A 17 -14.44 18.10 -1.30
N ALA A 18 -13.58 17.80 -0.32
CA ALA A 18 -13.64 18.41 0.99
C ALA A 18 -12.22 18.62 1.52
N SER A 19 -11.78 19.88 1.51
CA SER A 19 -10.60 20.35 2.23
C SER A 19 -10.97 20.59 3.70
N PRO A 20 -10.30 19.96 4.68
CA PRO A 20 -10.32 20.44 6.05
C PRO A 20 -9.16 21.42 6.24
N ALA A 21 -9.53 22.65 6.62
CA ALA A 21 -8.62 23.66 7.12
C ALA A 21 -7.86 23.16 8.36
N ILE A 22 -6.58 23.51 8.43
CA ILE A 22 -5.73 23.32 9.61
C ILE A 22 -6.32 24.10 10.79
N ALA A 23 -6.69 23.40 11.85
CA ALA A 23 -7.06 24.00 13.13
C ALA A 23 -6.58 23.12 14.29
N GLY A 24 -5.63 23.67 15.06
CA GLY A 24 -5.56 23.57 16.53
C GLY A 24 -5.23 22.22 17.17
N ASP A 25 -3.99 22.14 17.67
CA ASP A 25 -3.47 21.31 18.77
C ASP A 25 -4.52 20.73 19.75
N PRO A 26 -4.39 19.43 20.09
CA PRO A 26 -4.14 19.10 21.49
C PRO A 26 -3.18 17.92 21.68
N GLY A 27 -2.13 18.15 22.46
CA GLY A 27 -1.22 17.10 22.92
C GLY A 27 -1.93 15.96 23.64
N ARG A 28 -1.54 14.72 23.30
CA ARG A 28 -1.69 13.53 24.16
C ARG A 28 -0.56 12.54 23.90
N ASP A 29 0.20 12.31 24.96
CA ASP A 29 1.04 11.14 25.18
C ASP A 29 0.32 9.86 24.79
N ARG A 30 0.88 9.15 23.79
CA ARG A 30 0.80 7.70 23.68
C ARG A 30 2.14 7.17 23.20
N GLY A 31 2.99 6.83 24.17
CA GLY A 31 4.07 5.89 23.92
C GLY A 31 3.48 4.55 23.53
N HIS A 32 3.68 4.14 22.28
CA HIS A 32 3.68 2.75 21.82
C HIS A 32 4.66 2.65 20.65
N GLY A 33 5.94 2.42 20.98
CA GLY A 33 6.65 1.20 20.61
C GLY A 33 6.59 0.66 19.18
N HIS A 34 6.25 1.45 18.17
CA HIS A 34 6.71 1.22 16.81
C HIS A 34 7.80 2.23 16.58
N GLN A 35 9.01 1.83 16.96
CA GLN A 35 10.19 2.39 16.32
C GLN A 35 9.92 2.26 14.83
N GLN A 36 9.44 3.35 14.22
CA GLN A 36 9.80 3.76 12.89
C GLN A 36 11.31 3.63 12.90
N ALA A 37 11.77 2.41 12.59
CA ALA A 37 13.10 2.20 12.10
C ALA A 37 13.10 3.12 10.90
N SER A 38 13.64 4.31 11.16
CA SER A 38 14.15 5.26 10.20
C SER A 38 14.33 4.49 8.92
N VAL A 39 13.52 4.81 7.90
CA VAL A 39 13.83 4.48 6.51
C VAL A 39 15.19 5.14 6.30
N ARG A 40 16.23 4.47 6.79
CA ARG A 40 17.61 4.80 6.56
C ARG A 40 17.69 4.46 5.10
N SER A 41 17.59 5.49 4.26
CA SER A 41 18.32 5.53 3.02
C SER A 41 19.81 5.40 3.39
N ALA A 42 20.20 4.21 3.85
CA ALA A 42 21.59 3.81 4.00
C ALA A 42 22.00 3.47 2.58
N GLY A 43 22.71 4.40 1.93
CA GLY A 43 23.07 4.30 0.52
C GLY A 43 23.66 2.93 0.14
N GLY A 44 22.83 2.05 -0.38
CA GLY A 44 23.19 0.70 -0.80
C GLY A 44 22.00 -0.03 -1.41
N PHE A 45 22.23 -0.69 -2.56
CA PHE A 45 21.43 -1.71 -3.28
C PHE A 45 19.94 -1.49 -3.56
N ASP A 46 19.30 -0.45 -3.03
CA ASP A 46 17.88 -0.19 -3.24
C ASP A 46 17.59 0.29 -4.68
N HIS A 47 18.64 0.48 -5.49
CA HIS A 47 18.61 0.95 -6.87
C HIS A 47 17.80 2.23 -7.08
N GLY A 48 17.59 3.07 -6.04
CA GLY A 48 16.73 4.25 -6.08
C GLY A 48 15.25 3.99 -5.77
N MET A 49 14.89 2.82 -5.25
CA MET A 49 13.57 2.54 -4.72
C MET A 49 13.36 3.31 -3.41
N GLN A 50 12.22 3.98 -3.30
CA GLN A 50 11.81 4.74 -2.13
C GLN A 50 10.58 4.06 -1.52
N ALA A 51 10.56 3.93 -0.20
CA ALA A 51 9.38 3.46 0.51
C ALA A 51 8.24 4.48 0.35
N VAL A 52 7.05 4.01 0.01
CA VAL A 52 5.82 4.82 -0.02
C VAL A 52 5.08 4.57 1.29
N PRO A 53 4.81 5.60 2.11
CA PRO A 53 4.07 5.45 3.36
C PRO A 53 2.71 4.78 3.17
N ASN A 54 2.35 3.91 4.10
CA ASN A 54 1.06 3.24 4.16
C ASN A 54 0.63 3.14 5.62
N ASP A 55 -0.28 4.03 6.02
CA ASP A 55 -0.79 4.13 7.39
C ASP A 55 -2.13 3.39 7.57
N ALA A 56 -2.41 2.43 6.68
CA ALA A 56 -3.66 1.70 6.69
C ALA A 56 -3.83 0.89 7.98
N GLY A 57 -4.97 1.06 8.65
CA GLY A 57 -5.30 0.36 9.90
C GLY A 57 -5.85 -1.05 9.69
N PRO A 58 -5.95 -1.91 10.72
CA PRO A 58 -6.30 -3.35 10.61
C PRO A 58 -7.58 -3.71 9.85
N GLN A 59 -8.53 -2.77 9.70
CA GLN A 59 -9.79 -2.97 9.00
C GLN A 59 -9.75 -2.53 7.53
N GLU A 60 -8.65 -1.91 7.11
CA GLU A 60 -8.46 -1.41 5.76
C GLU A 60 -7.80 -2.45 4.86
N ARG A 61 -8.19 -2.48 3.59
CA ARG A 61 -7.66 -3.47 2.63
C ARG A 61 -6.16 -3.36 2.41
N ALA A 62 -5.60 -2.16 2.58
CA ALA A 62 -4.17 -1.90 2.43
C ALA A 62 -3.36 -2.24 3.70
N HIS A 63 -3.99 -2.68 4.79
CA HIS A 63 -3.28 -3.06 6.00
C HIS A 63 -2.24 -4.16 5.73
N GLY A 64 -1.02 -3.94 6.22
CA GLY A 64 0.10 -4.88 6.06
C GLY A 64 0.76 -4.89 4.67
N TRP A 65 0.22 -4.16 3.69
CA TRP A 65 0.87 -4.01 2.39
C TRP A 65 2.07 -3.05 2.49
N ARG A 66 3.14 -3.37 1.77
CA ARG A 66 4.33 -2.51 1.69
C ARG A 66 4.56 -2.08 0.25
N TYR A 67 4.81 -0.79 0.07
CA TYR A 67 4.92 -0.16 -1.24
C TYR A 67 6.28 0.51 -1.40
N PHE A 68 6.88 0.32 -2.57
CA PHE A 68 8.12 0.95 -2.95
C PHE A 68 8.00 1.47 -4.38
N SER A 69 8.53 2.65 -4.66
CA SER A 69 8.53 3.22 -6.01
C SER A 69 9.89 3.84 -6.35
N HIS A 70 10.28 3.73 -7.60
CA HIS A 70 11.35 4.52 -8.18
C HIS A 70 10.73 5.47 -9.21
N PRO A 71 10.57 6.76 -8.89
CA PRO A 71 9.80 7.68 -9.72
C PRO A 71 10.42 7.87 -11.11
N GLU A 72 11.75 8.05 -11.20
CA GLU A 72 12.43 8.31 -12.48
C GLU A 72 12.39 7.09 -13.43
N ALA A 73 12.63 5.89 -12.91
CA ALA A 73 12.60 4.65 -13.68
C ALA A 73 11.17 4.10 -13.89
N ARG A 74 10.14 4.78 -13.37
CA ARG A 74 8.72 4.39 -13.46
C ARG A 74 8.46 2.93 -13.10
N ARG A 75 9.14 2.46 -12.04
CA ARG A 75 8.96 1.10 -11.51
C ARG A 75 8.49 1.12 -10.06
N ALA A 76 7.75 0.09 -9.66
CA ALA A 76 7.26 -0.06 -8.30
C ALA A 76 7.31 -1.52 -7.87
N VAL A 77 7.50 -1.75 -6.58
CA VAL A 77 7.40 -3.06 -5.94
C VAL A 77 6.32 -2.97 -4.88
N VAL A 78 5.47 -3.98 -4.83
CA VAL A 78 4.42 -4.11 -3.83
C VAL A 78 4.57 -5.48 -3.19
N ILE A 79 4.56 -5.52 -1.86
CA ILE A 79 4.68 -6.76 -1.09
C ILE A 79 3.37 -6.96 -0.33
N SER A 80 2.72 -8.12 -0.54
CA SER A 80 1.52 -8.48 0.20
C SER A 80 1.84 -8.75 1.67
N PRO A 81 0.85 -8.71 2.58
CA PRO A 81 1.06 -9.12 3.98
C PRO A 81 1.58 -10.55 4.12
N GLN A 82 1.29 -11.42 3.15
CA GLN A 82 1.75 -12.81 3.09
C GLN A 82 3.18 -12.93 2.55
N GLY A 83 3.76 -11.85 2.03
CA GLY A 83 5.11 -11.82 1.46
C GLY A 83 5.17 -12.11 -0.03
N ASP A 84 4.06 -12.04 -0.76
CA ASP A 84 4.08 -12.11 -2.22
C ASP A 84 4.60 -10.81 -2.82
N TYR A 85 5.48 -10.93 -3.80
CA TYR A 85 6.11 -9.82 -4.48
C TYR A 85 5.41 -9.54 -5.81
N TYR A 86 5.09 -8.27 -6.02
CA TYR A 86 4.55 -7.75 -7.27
C TYR A 86 5.45 -6.64 -7.81
N LEU A 87 5.74 -6.68 -9.11
CA LEU A 87 6.56 -5.70 -9.81
C LEU A 87 5.71 -4.96 -10.84
N SER A 88 5.83 -3.64 -10.86
CA SER A 88 5.37 -2.79 -11.95
C SER A 88 6.57 -2.16 -12.64
N LEU A 89 6.57 -2.19 -13.96
CA LEU A 89 7.52 -1.47 -14.83
C LEU A 89 6.77 -0.43 -15.69
N GLY A 90 5.75 0.21 -15.09
CA GLY A 90 4.93 1.23 -15.76
C GLY A 90 3.79 0.69 -16.63
N LYS A 91 3.53 -0.63 -16.62
CA LYS A 91 2.46 -1.28 -17.41
C LYS A 91 1.54 -2.15 -16.54
N GLY A 92 1.35 -1.74 -15.28
CA GLY A 92 0.60 -2.49 -14.27
C GLY A 92 1.45 -3.44 -13.45
N LEU A 93 0.84 -3.97 -12.38
CA LEU A 93 1.46 -4.91 -11.44
C LEU A 93 1.47 -6.33 -11.99
N ARG A 94 2.56 -7.04 -11.75
CA ARG A 94 2.76 -8.44 -12.12
C ARG A 94 3.26 -9.20 -10.91
N TRP A 95 2.71 -10.36 -10.62
CA TRP A 95 3.28 -11.25 -9.60
C TRP A 95 4.64 -11.78 -10.08
N VAL A 96 5.64 -11.78 -9.19
CA VAL A 96 7.00 -12.23 -9.52
C VAL A 96 7.51 -13.35 -8.62
N ALA A 97 7.07 -13.41 -7.37
CA ALA A 97 7.43 -14.46 -6.42
C ALA A 97 6.43 -14.52 -5.27
N GLY A 98 6.20 -15.71 -4.72
CA GLY A 98 5.51 -15.89 -3.44
C GLY A 98 6.51 -16.09 -2.31
N ALA A 99 6.09 -15.84 -1.06
CA ALA A 99 6.88 -16.24 0.09
C ALA A 99 7.02 -17.76 0.13
N GLN A 100 8.25 -18.25 0.33
CA GLN A 100 8.47 -19.69 0.51
C GLN A 100 7.97 -20.09 1.90
N THR A 101 6.92 -20.89 1.97
CA THR A 101 6.52 -21.56 3.20
C THR A 101 7.46 -22.72 3.45
N GLN A 102 8.31 -22.58 4.47
CA GLN A 102 9.12 -23.68 4.96
C GLN A 102 8.18 -24.66 5.71
N VAL A 103 8.02 -25.87 5.16
CA VAL A 103 7.22 -26.98 5.73
C VAL A 103 8.06 -27.86 6.64
#